data_AF-A0A5C8T0A2-F1
#
_entry.id   AF-A0A5C8T0A2-F1
#
_cell.length_a   1.000
_cell.length_b   1.000
_cell.length_c   1.000
_cell.angle_alpha   90.00
_cell.angle_beta   90.00
_cell.angle_gamma   90.00
#
_symmetry.space_group_name_H-M   'P 1'
#
loop_
_entity.id
_entity.type
_entity.pdbx_description
1 polymer ?
#
loop_
_entity_poly.entity_id
_entity_poly.type
_entity_poly.pdbx_seq_one_letter_code
_entity_poly.pdbx_strand_id
1 'polypeptide(L)'
;PAVQAPEPSQPAYAGAQIRHRSRRAAAPRPRIRYAALPASEPLKVRITDRQKPIDMKGGAVAALMKDETLRPGDIVVLNTGARVFTGDPDAAHTMRDFVPVERSTYVDRGTRKQLAALMAPASALPADQARKFVERLKSTPRTPATLVPQQASMRIISPWTVAP
;
A
#
# COMPACT_ATOMS: atom_id res chain seq x y z
N PRO A 1 55.95 33.44 72.64
CA PRO A 1 56.66 32.33 73.30
C PRO A 1 55.68 31.19 73.61
N ALA A 2 56.01 30.00 73.10
CA ALA A 2 55.50 28.65 73.38
C ALA A 2 53.98 28.41 73.42
N VAL A 3 53.51 27.83 72.31
CA VAL A 3 52.19 27.23 72.07
C VAL A 3 52.10 25.88 72.78
N GLN A 4 51.01 25.69 73.53
CA GLN A 4 50.58 24.43 74.12
C GLN A 4 49.84 23.61 73.05
N ALA A 5 50.35 22.41 72.73
CA ALA A 5 49.60 21.43 71.95
C ALA A 5 48.87 20.47 72.90
N PRO A 6 47.60 20.15 72.62
CA PRO A 6 47.24 18.75 72.55
C PRO A 6 46.30 18.38 71.38
N GLU A 7 46.64 17.23 70.80
CA GLU A 7 45.90 16.23 70.01
C GLU A 7 44.60 16.56 69.23
N PRO A 8 44.51 16.18 67.95
CA PRO A 8 43.24 16.05 67.24
C PRO A 8 42.58 14.70 67.54
N SER A 9 41.55 14.68 68.39
CA SER A 9 40.63 13.55 68.50
C SER A 9 39.66 13.57 67.30
N GLN A 10 39.85 12.64 66.36
CA GLN A 10 38.95 12.50 65.21
C GLN A 10 37.59 11.93 65.65
N PRO A 11 36.45 12.55 65.30
CA PRO A 11 35.17 11.88 65.43
C PRO A 11 35.05 10.80 64.36
N ALA A 12 34.81 9.56 64.81
CA ALA A 12 34.51 8.42 63.97
C ALA A 12 33.25 8.71 63.13
N TYR A 13 33.42 8.87 61.82
CA TYR A 13 32.31 8.94 60.88
C TYR A 13 31.62 7.57 60.81
N ALA A 14 30.59 7.36 61.64
CA ALA A 14 29.67 6.25 61.52
C ALA A 14 28.80 6.46 60.26
N GLY A 15 29.25 5.89 59.14
CA GLY A 15 28.48 5.85 57.90
C GLY A 15 27.25 4.96 58.04
N ALA A 16 26.14 5.52 58.52
CA ALA A 16 24.84 4.87 58.47
C ALA A 16 24.43 4.67 57.01
N GLN A 17 24.56 3.44 56.51
CA GLN A 17 24.12 3.04 55.17
C GLN A 17 22.58 2.98 55.14
N ILE A 18 21.95 4.11 54.81
CA ILE A 18 20.51 4.18 54.58
C ILE A 18 20.19 3.41 53.28
N ARG A 19 19.71 2.17 53.44
CA ARG A 19 19.22 1.35 52.33
C ARG A 19 17.88 1.90 51.85
N HIS A 20 17.90 2.77 50.85
CA HIS A 20 16.70 3.19 50.14
C HIS A 20 16.14 2.02 49.32
N ARG A 21 15.22 1.24 49.91
CA ARG A 21 14.35 0.34 49.14
C ARG A 21 13.34 1.19 48.39
N SER A 22 13.66 1.62 47.17
CA SER A 22 12.65 2.18 46.27
C SER A 22 11.69 1.06 45.86
N ARG A 23 10.56 0.94 46.56
CA ARG A 23 9.41 0.19 46.03
C ARG A 23 8.89 1.00 44.84
N ARG A 24 9.32 0.66 43.63
CA ARG A 24 8.65 1.10 42.40
C ARG A 24 7.24 0.52 42.44
N ALA A 25 6.28 1.32 42.90
CA ALA A 25 4.88 1.01 42.69
C ALA A 25 4.66 0.89 41.18
N ALA A 26 4.20 -0.28 40.72
CA ALA A 26 3.93 -0.50 39.31
C ALA A 26 2.82 0.47 38.87
N ALA A 27 3.13 1.37 37.94
CA ALA A 27 2.17 2.33 37.43
C ALA A 27 0.98 1.57 36.78
N PRO A 28 -0.27 1.99 37.04
CA PRO A 28 -1.44 1.33 36.47
C PRO A 28 -1.42 1.48 34.94
N ARG A 29 -1.39 0.35 34.22
CA ARG A 29 -1.42 0.32 32.76
C ARG A 29 -2.82 0.69 32.27
N PRO A 30 -2.98 1.70 31.38
CA PRO A 30 -4.28 2.07 30.84
C PRO A 30 -4.83 0.91 30.00
N ARG A 31 -6.04 0.45 30.35
CA ARG A 31 -6.79 -0.55 29.59
C ARG A 31 -7.51 0.14 28.43
N ILE A 32 -6.86 0.19 27.28
CA ILE A 32 -7.45 0.68 26.04
C ILE A 32 -8.45 -0.37 25.53
N ARG A 33 -9.72 0.01 25.43
CA ARG A 33 -10.76 -0.81 24.78
C ARG A 33 -10.99 -0.23 23.39
N TYR A 34 -10.67 -1.00 22.36
CA TYR A 34 -10.96 -0.63 20.97
C TYR A 34 -12.44 -0.89 20.68
N ALA A 35 -13.12 0.06 20.08
CA ALA A 35 -14.43 -0.18 19.49
C ALA A 35 -14.24 -0.99 18.20
N ALA A 36 -14.95 -2.11 18.07
CA ALA A 36 -14.94 -2.89 16.85
C ALA A 36 -15.69 -2.11 15.75
N LEU A 37 -15.15 -2.11 14.52
CA LEU A 37 -15.89 -1.60 13.36
C LEU A 37 -17.16 -2.46 13.17
N PRO A 38 -18.30 -1.87 12.79
CA PRO A 38 -19.49 -2.63 12.43
C PRO A 38 -19.18 -3.59 11.28
N ALA A 39 -19.85 -4.75 11.30
CA ALA A 39 -19.70 -5.76 10.25
C ALA A 39 -20.05 -5.13 8.88
N SER A 40 -19.18 -5.33 7.90
CA SER A 40 -19.39 -4.81 6.55
C SER A 40 -20.61 -5.47 5.93
N GLU A 41 -21.66 -4.69 5.66
CA GLU A 41 -22.80 -5.16 4.89
C GLU A 41 -22.36 -5.54 3.47
N PRO A 42 -22.90 -6.63 2.89
CA PRO A 42 -22.56 -7.04 1.55
C PRO A 42 -22.94 -5.95 0.56
N LEU A 43 -21.95 -5.44 -0.17
CA LEU A 43 -22.14 -4.43 -1.21
C LEU A 43 -23.08 -5.01 -2.27
N LYS A 44 -24.33 -4.51 -2.33
CA LYS A 44 -25.28 -4.86 -3.38
C LYS A 44 -24.83 -4.17 -4.67
N VAL A 45 -23.87 -4.77 -5.37
CA VAL A 45 -23.42 -4.28 -6.68
C VAL A 45 -24.58 -4.49 -7.65
N ARG A 46 -25.29 -3.41 -7.97
CA ARG A 46 -26.26 -3.40 -9.06
C ARG A 46 -25.45 -3.47 -10.35
N ILE A 47 -25.39 -4.65 -10.93
CA ILE A 47 -24.91 -4.87 -12.31
C ILE A 47 -25.82 -4.01 -13.19
N THR A 48 -25.32 -2.85 -13.61
CA THR A 48 -26.04 -1.94 -14.50
C THR A 48 -26.22 -2.60 -15.87
N ASP A 49 -27.27 -2.24 -16.61
CA ASP A 49 -27.59 -2.76 -17.95
C ASP A 49 -26.47 -2.66 -19.01
N ARG A 50 -25.39 -1.95 -18.72
CA ARG A 50 -24.18 -1.87 -19.56
C ARG A 50 -23.29 -3.10 -19.48
N GLN A 51 -23.44 -3.94 -18.46
CA GLN A 51 -22.66 -5.18 -18.31
C GLN A 51 -23.36 -6.32 -19.05
N LYS A 52 -23.33 -6.29 -20.38
CA LYS A 52 -23.77 -7.41 -21.21
C LYS A 52 -22.65 -8.47 -21.26
N PRO A 53 -22.96 -9.76 -21.05
CA PRO A 53 -21.99 -10.82 -21.28
C PRO A 53 -21.50 -10.78 -22.72
N ILE A 54 -20.18 -10.82 -22.91
CA ILE A 54 -19.56 -10.86 -24.23
C ILE A 54 -19.86 -12.22 -24.88
N ASP A 55 -20.34 -12.21 -26.13
CA ASP A 55 -20.60 -13.44 -26.87
C ASP A 55 -19.29 -14.07 -27.37
N MET A 56 -18.86 -15.14 -26.70
CA MET A 56 -17.59 -15.83 -27.00
C MET A 56 -17.69 -16.92 -28.08
N LYS A 57 -18.85 -17.10 -28.73
CA LYS A 57 -19.06 -18.20 -29.71
C LYS A 57 -18.06 -18.22 -30.87
N GLY A 58 -17.54 -17.06 -31.27
CA GLY A 58 -16.53 -16.93 -32.33
C GLY A 58 -15.07 -16.99 -31.83
N GLY A 59 -14.86 -17.24 -30.54
CA GLY A 59 -13.56 -17.10 -29.88
C GLY A 59 -13.32 -15.72 -29.30
N ALA A 60 -12.41 -15.63 -28.32
CA ALA A 60 -12.18 -14.42 -27.53
C ALA A 60 -11.76 -13.20 -28.37
N VAL A 61 -10.93 -13.42 -29.41
CA VAL A 61 -10.46 -12.33 -30.29
C VAL A 61 -11.62 -11.78 -31.13
N ALA A 62 -12.45 -12.65 -31.71
CA ALA A 62 -13.59 -12.25 -32.51
C ALA A 62 -14.66 -11.53 -31.67
N ALA A 63 -14.81 -11.95 -30.41
CA ALA A 63 -15.70 -11.30 -29.46
C ALA A 63 -15.23 -9.89 -29.11
N LEU A 64 -13.92 -9.71 -28.90
CA LEU A 64 -13.32 -8.42 -28.64
C LEU A 64 -13.46 -7.43 -29.81
N MET A 65 -13.41 -7.92 -31.07
CA MET A 65 -13.59 -7.03 -32.23
C MET A 65 -15.01 -6.46 -32.35
N LYS A 66 -15.98 -7.06 -31.66
CA LYS A 66 -17.39 -6.65 -31.64
C LYS A 66 -17.79 -5.99 -30.32
N ASP A 67 -16.83 -5.80 -29.41
CA ASP A 67 -17.12 -5.24 -28.09
C ASP A 67 -17.21 -3.72 -28.16
N GLU A 68 -18.43 -3.21 -28.27
CA GLU A 68 -18.76 -1.77 -28.30
C GLU A 68 -18.36 -1.01 -27.02
N THR A 69 -17.97 -1.73 -25.95
CA THR A 69 -17.60 -1.09 -24.68
C THR A 69 -16.15 -0.60 -24.66
N LEU A 70 -15.33 -1.00 -25.63
CA LEU A 70 -13.91 -0.64 -25.67
C LEU A 70 -13.72 0.85 -25.96
N ARG A 71 -12.89 1.49 -25.14
CA ARG A 71 -12.55 2.90 -25.27
C ARG A 71 -11.07 3.09 -25.55
N PRO A 72 -10.69 4.13 -26.31
CA PRO A 72 -9.29 4.46 -26.51
C PRO A 72 -8.55 4.57 -25.17
N GLY A 73 -7.47 3.79 -25.03
CA GLY A 73 -6.68 3.68 -23.80
C GLY A 73 -6.92 2.40 -22.99
N ASP A 74 -7.98 1.63 -23.27
CA ASP A 74 -8.22 0.36 -22.61
C ASP A 74 -7.14 -0.67 -23.01
N ILE A 75 -6.67 -1.42 -22.00
CA ILE A 75 -5.63 -2.44 -22.19
C ILE A 75 -6.30 -3.80 -22.33
N VAL A 76 -6.02 -4.46 -23.45
CA VAL A 76 -6.48 -5.81 -23.75
C VAL A 76 -5.32 -6.78 -23.82
N VAL A 77 -5.44 -7.88 -23.09
CA VAL A 77 -4.47 -8.97 -23.10
C VAL A 77 -4.86 -9.98 -24.16
N LEU A 78 -4.04 -10.09 -25.20
CA LEU A 78 -4.18 -11.08 -26.24
C LEU A 78 -3.11 -12.17 -26.06
N ASN A 79 -3.22 -13.25 -26.85
CA ASN A 79 -2.19 -14.29 -26.93
C ASN A 79 -0.81 -13.74 -27.34
N THR A 80 -0.76 -12.64 -28.08
CA THR A 80 0.45 -11.94 -28.51
C THR A 80 1.02 -11.00 -27.44
N GLY A 81 0.31 -10.82 -26.32
CA GLY A 81 0.68 -9.93 -25.21
C GLY A 81 -0.33 -8.81 -24.99
N ALA A 82 0.01 -7.88 -24.10
CA ALA A 82 -0.83 -6.73 -23.79
C ALA A 82 -0.78 -5.70 -24.93
N ARG A 83 -1.96 -5.31 -25.41
CA ARG A 83 -2.17 -4.25 -26.41
C ARG A 83 -3.13 -3.20 -25.86
N VAL A 84 -3.03 -1.99 -26.37
CA VAL A 84 -3.90 -0.86 -26.03
C VAL A 84 -4.81 -0.61 -27.21
N PHE A 85 -6.11 -0.46 -26.95
CA PHE A 85 -7.05 -0.04 -27.97
C PHE A 85 -6.88 1.46 -28.25
N THR A 86 -6.72 1.82 -29.52
CA THR A 86 -6.53 3.21 -29.98
C THR A 86 -7.49 3.58 -31.11
N GLY A 87 -8.41 2.68 -31.49
CA GLY A 87 -9.38 2.91 -32.57
C GLY A 87 -10.58 3.73 -32.12
N ASP A 88 -11.45 4.04 -33.07
CA ASP A 88 -12.67 4.78 -32.78
C ASP A 88 -13.70 3.88 -32.07
N PRO A 89 -14.37 4.37 -31.00
CA PRO A 89 -15.33 3.59 -30.22
C PRO A 89 -16.63 3.28 -30.99
N ASP A 90 -16.99 4.13 -31.96
CA ASP A 90 -18.25 4.00 -32.71
C ASP A 90 -18.09 3.16 -33.99
N ALA A 91 -16.85 2.78 -34.35
CA ALA A 91 -16.55 2.01 -35.54
C ALA A 91 -16.29 0.54 -35.20
N ALA A 92 -16.48 -0.35 -36.18
CA ALA A 92 -16.13 -1.76 -36.03
C ALA A 92 -14.62 -1.91 -35.75
N HIS A 93 -14.28 -2.52 -34.62
CA HIS A 93 -12.90 -2.63 -34.19
C HIS A 93 -12.12 -3.65 -35.03
N THR A 94 -10.91 -3.28 -35.43
CA THR A 94 -10.02 -4.16 -36.19
C THR A 94 -8.73 -4.43 -35.43
N MET A 95 -8.01 -5.49 -35.80
CA MET A 95 -6.73 -5.83 -35.16
C MET A 95 -5.62 -4.77 -35.31
N ARG A 96 -5.80 -3.81 -36.22
CA ARG A 96 -4.89 -2.68 -36.43
C ARG A 96 -5.06 -1.60 -35.35
N ASP A 97 -6.24 -1.53 -34.76
CA ASP A 97 -6.60 -0.55 -33.73
C ASP A 97 -6.04 -0.91 -32.36
N PHE A 98 -5.43 -2.09 -32.24
CA PHE A 98 -4.73 -2.52 -31.05
C PHE A 98 -3.25 -2.27 -31.27
N VAL A 99 -2.64 -1.44 -30.43
CA VAL A 99 -1.20 -1.13 -30.51
C VAL A 99 -0.50 -1.82 -29.34
N PRO A 100 0.69 -2.43 -29.52
CA PRO A 100 1.43 -2.99 -28.40
C PRO A 100 1.65 -1.94 -27.30
N VAL A 101 1.47 -2.35 -26.03
CA VAL A 101 1.60 -1.45 -24.87
C VAL A 101 2.92 -0.70 -24.87
N GLU A 102 4.01 -1.31 -25.34
CA GLU A 102 5.34 -0.69 -25.42
C GLU A 102 5.38 0.59 -26.28
N ARG A 103 4.59 0.61 -27.36
CA ARG A 103 4.56 1.68 -28.37
C ARG A 103 3.42 2.68 -28.17
N SER A 104 2.44 2.35 -27.33
CA SER A 104 1.27 3.21 -27.09
C SER A 104 1.64 4.44 -26.27
N THR A 105 1.07 5.60 -26.64
CA THR A 105 1.18 6.87 -25.92
C THR A 105 0.19 6.98 -24.75
N TYR A 106 -0.85 6.15 -24.74
CA TYR A 106 -1.90 6.16 -23.71
C TYR A 106 -1.44 5.59 -22.36
N VAL A 107 -0.29 4.90 -22.32
CA VAL A 107 0.19 4.21 -21.12
C VAL A 107 1.54 4.76 -20.68
N ASP A 108 1.59 5.26 -19.44
CA ASP A 108 2.83 5.77 -18.86
C ASP A 108 3.91 4.68 -18.75
N ARG A 109 5.18 5.10 -18.79
CA ARG A 109 6.34 4.22 -18.67
C ARG A 109 6.32 3.37 -17.39
N GLY A 110 5.82 3.92 -16.28
CA GLY A 110 5.68 3.18 -15.02
C GLY A 110 4.71 2.00 -15.15
N THR A 111 3.51 2.27 -15.69
CA THR A 111 2.47 1.27 -15.92
C THR A 111 2.92 0.21 -16.93
N ARG A 112 3.63 0.60 -18.00
CA ARG A 112 4.22 -0.35 -18.97
C ARG A 112 5.13 -1.37 -18.30
N LYS A 113 5.98 -0.93 -17.35
CA LYS A 113 6.87 -1.82 -16.60
C LYS A 113 6.09 -2.77 -15.69
N GLN A 114 5.01 -2.29 -15.07
CA GLN A 114 4.14 -3.13 -14.23
C GLN A 114 3.40 -4.18 -15.06
N LEU A 115 2.85 -3.80 -16.21
CA LEU A 115 2.18 -4.72 -17.13
C LEU A 115 3.13 -5.80 -17.64
N ALA A 116 4.36 -5.42 -18.01
CA ALA A 116 5.39 -6.38 -18.38
C ALA A 116 5.71 -7.36 -17.24
N ALA A 117 5.74 -6.89 -15.99
CA ALA A 117 5.96 -7.75 -14.83
C ALA A 117 4.78 -8.69 -14.52
N LEU A 118 3.54 -8.26 -14.77
CA LEU A 118 2.33 -9.08 -14.60
C LEU A 118 2.21 -10.15 -15.70
N MET A 119 2.59 -9.81 -16.92
CA MET A 119 2.55 -10.70 -18.08
C MET A 119 3.75 -11.66 -18.12
N ALA A 120 4.82 -11.36 -17.37
CA ALA A 120 5.94 -12.29 -17.21
C ALA A 120 5.45 -13.55 -16.48
N PRO A 121 5.62 -14.75 -17.05
CA PRO A 121 5.21 -15.98 -16.40
C PRO A 121 5.94 -16.08 -15.04
N ALA A 122 5.20 -16.38 -13.97
CA ALA A 122 5.72 -16.47 -12.61
C ALA A 122 6.89 -17.47 -12.44
N SER A 123 7.14 -18.31 -13.45
CA SER A 123 8.27 -19.24 -13.53
C SER A 123 9.58 -18.64 -14.07
N ALA A 124 9.59 -17.37 -14.50
CA ALA A 124 10.71 -16.74 -15.19
C ALA A 124 11.46 -15.69 -14.36
N LEU A 125 11.47 -15.80 -13.02
CA LEU A 125 12.62 -15.34 -12.26
C LEU A 125 13.65 -16.49 -12.35
N PRO A 126 14.78 -16.33 -13.08
CA PRO A 126 15.90 -17.24 -12.91
C PRO A 126 16.19 -17.36 -11.42
N ALA A 127 16.46 -18.56 -10.91
CA ALA A 127 16.69 -18.79 -9.47
C ALA A 127 17.66 -17.77 -8.85
N ASP A 128 18.62 -17.29 -9.65
CA ASP A 128 19.58 -16.25 -9.27
C ASP A 128 18.97 -14.86 -9.04
N GLN A 129 17.94 -14.45 -9.78
CA GLN A 129 17.24 -13.20 -9.51
C GLN A 129 16.37 -13.31 -8.25
N ALA A 130 15.71 -14.44 -8.03
CA ALA A 130 14.97 -14.70 -6.80
C ALA A 130 15.89 -14.65 -5.55
N ARG A 131 17.09 -15.24 -5.63
CA ARG A 131 18.11 -15.18 -4.58
C ARG A 131 18.55 -13.74 -4.28
N LYS A 132 18.85 -12.96 -5.31
CA LYS A 132 19.24 -11.53 -5.15
C LYS A 132 18.14 -10.67 -4.52
N PHE A 133 16.86 -10.95 -4.82
CA PHE A 133 15.74 -10.27 -4.17
C PHE A 133 15.64 -10.63 -2.68
N VAL A 134 15.82 -11.90 -2.32
CA VAL A 134 15.82 -12.35 -0.91
C VAL A 134 17.00 -11.78 -0.13
N GLU A 135 18.19 -11.70 -0.74
CA GLU A 135 19.36 -11.06 -0.13
C GLU A 135 19.15 -9.56 0.09
N ARG A 136 18.54 -8.85 -0.87
CA ARG A 136 18.23 -7.42 -0.73
C ARG A 136 17.23 -7.16 0.40
N LEU A 137 16.23 -8.04 0.56
CA LEU A 137 15.26 -7.98 1.66
C LEU A 137 15.90 -8.26 3.03
N LYS A 138 16.93 -9.10 3.09
CA LYS A 138 17.71 -9.34 4.32
C LYS A 138 18.67 -8.19 4.64
N SER A 139 19.12 -7.44 3.64
CA SER A 139 20.17 -6.42 3.80
C SER A 139 19.64 -5.01 4.12
N THR A 140 18.34 -4.73 4.00
CA THR A 140 17.81 -3.43 4.42
C THR A 140 17.61 -3.38 5.94
N PRO A 141 18.35 -2.53 6.69
CA PRO A 141 18.01 -2.26 8.07
C PRO A 141 16.61 -1.64 8.11
N ARG A 142 15.74 -2.23 8.91
CA ARG A 142 14.37 -1.77 9.12
C ARG A 142 14.41 -0.45 9.89
N THR A 143 14.52 0.67 9.19
CA THR A 143 14.31 1.99 9.80
C THR A 143 12.83 2.06 10.19
N PRO A 144 12.49 2.29 11.47
CA PRO A 144 11.10 2.47 11.85
C PRO A 144 10.56 3.71 11.14
N ALA A 145 9.50 3.53 10.35
CA ALA A 145 8.83 4.62 9.67
C ALA A 145 8.26 5.60 10.71
N THR A 146 8.83 6.80 10.77
CA THR A 146 8.22 7.93 11.47
C THR A 146 6.93 8.27 10.74
N LEU A 147 5.79 7.91 11.33
CA LEU A 147 4.47 8.30 10.85
C LEU A 147 4.32 9.81 11.04
N VAL A 148 4.50 10.57 9.97
CA VAL A 148 4.06 11.98 9.94
C VAL A 148 2.55 11.96 9.75
N PRO A 149 1.74 12.44 10.71
CA PRO A 149 0.30 12.53 10.54
C PRO A 149 0.00 13.61 9.51
N GLN A 150 -0.27 13.20 8.27
CA GLN A 150 -0.79 14.08 7.24
C GLN A 150 -2.26 14.37 7.58
N GLN A 151 -2.53 15.56 8.10
CA GLN A 151 -3.90 16.03 8.38
C GLN A 151 -4.67 16.10 7.05
N ALA A 152 -5.48 15.09 6.79
CA ALA A 152 -6.45 15.12 5.69
C ALA A 152 -7.56 16.11 6.05
N SER A 153 -7.65 17.22 5.32
CA SER A 153 -8.77 18.16 5.44
C SER A 153 -10.05 17.48 4.96
N MET A 154 -10.91 17.09 5.91
CA MET A 154 -12.19 16.44 5.65
C MET A 154 -13.17 17.47 5.08
N ARG A 155 -13.65 17.29 3.84
CA ARG A 155 -14.74 18.12 3.27
C ARG A 155 -16.09 17.54 3.67
N ILE A 156 -16.84 18.28 4.48
CA ILE A 156 -18.22 17.97 4.86
C ILE A 156 -19.12 18.56 3.76
N ILE A 157 -19.86 17.70 3.06
CA ILE A 157 -20.90 18.12 2.10
C ILE A 157 -22.25 17.97 2.82
N SER A 158 -22.86 19.08 3.15
CA SER A 158 -24.22 19.13 3.69
C SER A 158 -25.22 18.83 2.56
N PRO A 159 -26.23 17.96 2.77
CA PRO A 159 -27.31 17.84 1.82
C PRO A 159 -28.13 19.13 1.84
N TRP A 160 -28.37 19.70 0.67
CA TRP A 160 -29.25 20.87 0.50
C TRP A 160 -30.69 20.43 0.79
N THR A 161 -31.36 21.16 1.69
CA THR A 161 -32.78 20.94 2.00
C THR A 161 -33.62 21.74 1.02
N VAL A 162 -34.52 21.07 0.31
CA VAL A 162 -35.61 21.73 -0.43
C VAL A 162 -36.71 22.02 0.58
N ALA A 163 -37.02 23.29 0.80
CA ALA A 163 -38.18 23.68 1.60
C ALA A 163 -39.48 23.41 0.79
N PRO A 164 -40.58 23.02 1.46
CA PRO A 164 -41.85 22.65 0.82
C PRO A 164 -42.61 23.84 0.22
#